data_AF-A0AA39FLA0-F1
#
_entry.id   AF-A0AA39FLA0-F1
#
_cell.length_a   1.000
_cell.length_b   1.000
_cell.length_c   1.000
_cell.angle_alpha   90.00
_cell.angle_beta   90.00
_cell.angle_gamma   90.00
#
_symmetry.space_group_name_H-M   'P 1'
#
loop_
_entity.id
_entity.type
_entity.pdbx_description
1 polymer ?
#
loop_
_entity_poly.entity_id
_entity_poly.type
_entity_poly.pdbx_seq_one_letter_code
_entity_poly.pdbx_strand_id
1 'polypeptide(L)'
;MGWSTRAAGRQYDSKNGFGAIIGQLTGMEPHVAKKLVVDSDILKAENIEVGVLVGDDDSSTIATCRAAANHPIIKQSDVNHTSGGGDSLGLVNAIRSIPYHAFDNHSKCGAWYGYIADKENYVHKVIPGGFEDPILFKELKKIFDKLASNAQKFSNGASSNANESLNAMMASKASKSRCYSRTASADYRFACAIGQKNIGEGYTQEISGKKNLSPSKLLQQHISVKQKLLLKRRELIKTHAYKKRRMQLKKFRTILRRQKENQEGVIYQSNCALLTEPAIPEKETCENDADSEEDTEFTYGFIDTLKIIRKVTGKKTKGSCTISGLADSLDIPKAEAHNVINDCAILHKILLNLKISSSVLINSATPFLEQSKSWELAVTTKNNIYSLLPLKSVSLSTRQKLARAGITMSILNSKYDPLDDKSLKIFLFEKIKTKELESLQKTTIKKIVKSFKENLL
;
A
#
# COMPACT_ATOMS: atom_id res chain seq x y z
N MET A 1 13.66 -0.98 25.12
CA MET A 1 13.43 -1.13 23.66
C MET A 1 13.30 0.26 23.04
N GLY A 2 14.33 0.72 22.33
CA GLY A 2 14.43 2.09 21.85
C GLY A 2 13.87 2.27 20.44
N TRP A 3 13.01 3.28 20.26
CA TRP A 3 12.51 3.69 18.95
C TRP A 3 13.59 4.48 18.20
N SER A 4 13.90 4.10 16.96
CA SER A 4 14.77 4.90 16.09
C SER A 4 13.94 5.84 15.22
N THR A 5 14.07 7.15 15.45
CA THR A 5 13.45 8.20 14.64
C THR A 5 14.29 8.45 13.38
N ARG A 6 13.83 8.03 12.19
CA ARG A 6 14.46 8.46 10.93
C ARG A 6 13.97 9.85 10.51
N ALA A 7 14.86 10.61 9.86
CA ALA A 7 14.84 12.06 9.63
C ALA A 7 13.69 12.65 8.76
N ALA A 8 12.61 11.91 8.51
CA ALA A 8 11.46 12.37 7.72
C ALA A 8 10.23 12.74 8.58
N GLY A 9 10.33 12.68 9.92
CA GLY A 9 9.23 13.08 10.82
C GLY A 9 8.01 12.16 10.79
N ARG A 10 8.12 10.94 10.23
CA ARG A 10 7.09 9.91 10.34
C ARG A 10 7.46 8.92 11.42
N GLN A 11 6.57 8.77 12.40
CA GLN A 11 6.57 7.65 13.35
C GLN A 11 5.83 6.48 12.70
N TYR A 12 6.41 5.28 12.82
CA TYR A 12 5.79 4.04 12.34
C TYR A 12 5.30 3.25 13.55
N ASP A 13 4.10 2.68 13.44
CA ASP A 13 3.50 1.76 14.39
C ASP A 13 3.68 0.34 13.84
N SER A 14 4.50 -0.49 14.48
CA SER A 14 4.51 -1.93 14.22
C SER A 14 3.36 -2.56 15.01
N LYS A 15 2.17 -2.58 14.41
CA LYS A 15 0.95 -3.21 15.00
C LYS A 15 1.01 -4.73 15.14
N ASN A 16 2.17 -5.33 14.96
CA ASN A 16 2.36 -6.75 15.00
C ASN A 16 3.24 -6.97 16.23
N GLY A 17 2.77 -7.72 17.24
CA GLY A 17 3.47 -8.00 18.50
C GLY A 17 4.78 -8.79 18.37
N PHE A 18 5.49 -8.65 17.26
CA PHE A 18 6.78 -9.25 16.96
C PHE A 18 7.84 -8.15 16.96
N GLY A 19 8.88 -8.32 17.79
CA GLY A 19 10.00 -7.38 17.83
C GLY A 19 10.67 -7.25 16.46
N ALA A 20 10.52 -6.11 15.80
CA ALA A 20 11.17 -5.82 14.52
C ALA A 20 12.50 -5.09 14.76
N ILE A 21 13.62 -5.71 14.38
CA ILE A 21 14.95 -5.06 14.35
C ILE A 21 15.02 -4.21 13.07
N ILE A 22 14.67 -2.92 13.18
CA ILE A 22 14.79 -1.97 12.07
C ILE A 22 16.18 -1.30 12.17
N GLY A 23 17.11 -1.69 11.30
CA GLY A 23 18.43 -1.05 11.22
C GLY A 23 18.34 0.45 10.94
N GLN A 24 19.31 1.24 11.41
CA GLN A 24 19.30 2.71 11.32
C GLN A 24 19.86 3.26 9.98
N LEU A 25 20.46 2.40 9.14
CA LEU A 25 21.08 2.76 7.87
C LEU A 25 20.30 2.17 6.69
N THR A 26 20.16 2.92 5.59
CA THR A 26 19.52 2.39 4.36
C THR A 26 20.45 1.36 3.74
N GLY A 27 20.04 0.08 3.78
CA GLY A 27 20.85 -1.10 3.48
C GLY A 27 21.52 -1.63 4.74
N MET A 28 21.01 -2.73 5.29
CA MET A 28 21.74 -3.49 6.31
C MET A 28 22.72 -4.41 5.57
N GLU A 29 24.01 -4.29 5.86
CA GLU A 29 25.00 -5.20 5.29
C GLU A 29 24.78 -6.63 5.85
N PRO A 30 24.89 -7.69 5.03
CA PRO A 30 24.53 -9.05 5.46
C PRO A 30 25.28 -9.56 6.70
N HIS A 31 26.54 -9.15 6.87
CA HIS A 31 27.34 -9.49 8.05
C HIS A 31 26.83 -8.84 9.34
N VAL A 32 26.31 -7.60 9.23
CA VAL A 32 25.70 -6.88 10.37
C VAL A 32 24.38 -7.54 10.73
N ALA A 33 23.60 -7.96 9.74
CA ALA A 33 22.34 -8.66 9.96
C ALA A 33 22.55 -9.98 10.71
N LYS A 34 23.52 -10.80 10.28
CA LYS A 34 23.91 -12.02 11.01
C LYS A 34 24.23 -11.71 12.47
N LYS A 35 25.03 -10.67 12.72
CA LYS A 35 25.43 -10.30 14.08
C LYS A 35 24.24 -9.91 14.96
N LEU A 36 23.24 -9.22 14.39
CA LEU A 36 22.06 -8.76 15.12
C LEU A 36 20.98 -9.83 15.29
N VAL A 37 20.88 -10.75 14.33
CA VAL A 37 19.79 -11.75 14.27
C VAL A 37 20.20 -13.07 14.91
N VAL A 38 21.45 -13.50 14.69
CA VAL A 38 21.95 -14.82 15.12
C VAL A 38 23.00 -14.68 16.22
N ASP A 39 23.95 -13.75 16.09
CA ASP A 39 25.05 -13.60 17.06
C ASP A 39 24.76 -12.55 18.15
N SER A 40 23.51 -12.15 18.34
CA SER A 40 23.15 -11.09 19.30
C SER A 40 23.24 -11.57 20.73
N ASP A 41 24.13 -10.95 21.51
CA ASP A 41 24.32 -11.26 22.93
C ASP A 41 23.03 -11.04 23.74
N ILE A 42 22.21 -10.05 23.35
CA ILE A 42 20.95 -9.71 24.02
C ILE A 42 19.91 -10.80 23.78
N LEU A 43 19.76 -11.25 22.52
CA LEU A 43 18.78 -12.29 22.17
C LEU A 43 19.15 -13.64 22.79
N LYS A 44 20.45 -13.96 22.82
CA LYS A 44 20.96 -15.15 23.50
C LYS A 44 20.76 -15.11 25.01
N ALA A 45 20.96 -13.94 25.64
CA ALA A 45 20.74 -13.77 27.08
C ALA A 45 19.28 -13.99 27.49
N GLU A 46 18.34 -13.57 26.63
CA GLU A 46 16.90 -13.75 26.84
C GLU A 46 16.35 -15.07 26.29
N ASN A 47 17.20 -15.91 25.69
CA ASN A 47 16.83 -17.16 25.02
C ASN A 47 15.73 -16.96 23.95
N ILE A 48 15.83 -15.89 23.17
CA ILE A 48 14.88 -15.50 22.12
C ILE A 48 15.52 -15.71 20.75
N GLU A 49 14.78 -16.34 19.84
CA GLU A 49 15.18 -16.53 18.45
C GLU A 49 14.33 -15.67 17.50
N VAL A 50 14.95 -15.13 16.45
CA VAL A 50 14.23 -14.34 15.44
C VAL A 50 13.61 -15.29 14.40
N GLY A 51 12.29 -15.47 14.43
CA GLY A 51 11.57 -16.26 13.43
C GLY A 51 11.22 -15.47 12.15
N VAL A 52 11.06 -14.14 12.23
CA VAL A 52 10.66 -13.30 11.10
C VAL A 52 11.57 -12.08 11.00
N LEU A 53 12.16 -11.87 9.81
CA LEU A 53 12.98 -10.71 9.47
C LEU A 53 12.20 -9.81 8.50
N VAL A 54 11.82 -8.61 8.97
CA VAL A 54 11.15 -7.59 8.15
C VAL A 54 12.17 -6.59 7.61
N GLY A 55 12.25 -6.40 6.29
CA GLY A 55 13.22 -5.48 5.68
C GLY A 55 13.03 -5.27 4.18
N ASP A 56 13.91 -4.47 3.57
CA ASP A 56 13.95 -4.28 2.11
C ASP A 56 14.10 -5.63 1.37
N ASP A 57 13.72 -5.72 0.09
CA ASP A 57 13.82 -6.96 -0.70
C ASP A 57 15.25 -7.31 -1.17
N ASP A 58 16.22 -7.31 -0.26
CA ASP A 58 17.60 -7.73 -0.49
C ASP A 58 17.87 -9.21 -0.17
N SER A 59 18.24 -10.01 -1.17
CA SER A 59 18.44 -11.46 -0.98
C SER A 59 19.65 -11.81 -0.12
N SER A 60 20.67 -10.95 -0.08
CA SER A 60 21.96 -11.19 0.59
C SER A 60 21.84 -11.25 2.11
N THR A 61 21.03 -10.39 2.71
CA THR A 61 20.81 -10.32 4.17
C THR A 61 20.11 -11.56 4.69
N ILE A 62 18.99 -11.95 4.06
CA ILE A 62 18.26 -13.14 4.49
C ILE A 62 19.04 -14.44 4.26
N ALA A 63 19.77 -14.54 3.14
CA ALA A 63 20.59 -15.72 2.85
C ALA A 63 21.66 -15.92 3.93
N THR A 64 22.32 -14.83 4.35
CA THR A 64 23.35 -14.89 5.40
C THR A 64 22.76 -15.24 6.76
N CYS A 65 21.59 -14.71 7.10
CA CYS A 65 20.91 -15.04 8.37
C CYS A 65 20.46 -16.52 8.38
N ARG A 66 19.86 -17.01 7.30
CA ARG A 66 19.42 -18.41 7.18
C ARG A 66 20.59 -19.41 7.20
N ALA A 67 21.72 -19.05 6.60
CA ALA A 67 22.91 -19.90 6.61
C ALA A 67 23.56 -19.98 8.00
N ALA A 68 23.34 -18.99 8.86
CA ALA A 68 23.90 -18.93 10.20
C ALA A 68 22.96 -19.43 11.29
N ALA A 69 21.65 -19.39 11.06
CA ALA A 69 20.63 -19.82 12.01
C ALA A 69 20.41 -21.34 11.97
N ASN A 70 20.11 -21.93 13.13
CA ASN A 70 19.74 -23.35 13.24
C ASN A 70 18.23 -23.58 13.06
N HIS A 71 17.46 -22.50 12.87
CA HIS A 71 16.00 -22.49 12.78
C HIS A 71 15.54 -21.72 11.51
N PRO A 72 14.31 -21.98 11.01
CA PRO A 72 13.81 -21.30 9.82
C PRO A 72 13.53 -19.81 10.13
N ILE A 73 14.12 -18.92 9.30
CA ILE A 73 13.85 -17.48 9.35
C ILE A 73 13.04 -17.07 8.12
N ILE A 74 11.85 -16.53 8.35
CA ILE A 74 10.94 -16.03 7.31
C ILE A 74 11.32 -14.58 6.97
N LYS A 75 11.43 -14.24 5.68
CA LYS A 75 11.59 -12.85 5.25
C LYS A 75 10.25 -12.25 4.88
N GLN A 76 9.98 -11.06 5.40
CA GLN A 76 8.84 -10.25 5.00
C GLN A 76 9.32 -8.89 4.47
N SER A 77 8.76 -8.46 3.34
CA SER A 77 9.10 -7.16 2.74
C SER A 77 8.57 -6.03 3.62
N ASP A 78 9.38 -4.98 3.80
CA ASP A 78 8.94 -3.76 4.47
C ASP A 78 7.94 -2.98 3.60
N VAL A 79 6.66 -3.06 3.98
CA VAL A 79 5.54 -2.44 3.26
C VAL A 79 5.42 -0.93 3.52
N ASN A 80 6.17 -0.38 4.47
CA ASN A 80 6.05 1.02 4.89
C ASN A 80 6.45 2.03 3.79
N HIS A 81 7.27 1.60 2.82
CA HIS A 81 7.68 2.40 1.66
C HIS A 81 6.68 2.37 0.49
N THR A 82 5.63 1.56 0.59
CA THR A 82 4.71 1.26 -0.52
C THR A 82 3.37 1.97 -0.28
N SER A 83 3.38 3.30 -0.42
CA SER A 83 2.16 4.09 -0.28
C SER A 83 1.17 3.73 -1.39
N GLY A 84 0.13 2.99 -1.02
CA GLY A 84 -0.88 2.45 -1.94
C GLY A 84 -0.59 0.98 -2.21
N GLY A 85 -0.99 0.11 -1.27
CA GLY A 85 -0.93 -1.34 -1.46
C GLY A 85 -1.39 -1.68 -2.86
N GLY A 86 -0.50 -2.28 -3.65
CA GLY A 86 -0.80 -2.54 -5.06
C GLY A 86 -2.04 -3.39 -5.20
N ASP A 87 -2.66 -3.33 -6.36
CA ASP A 87 -3.82 -4.16 -6.71
C ASP A 87 -3.39 -5.64 -6.82
N SER A 88 -3.22 -6.29 -5.66
CA SER A 88 -2.82 -7.69 -5.55
C SER A 88 -3.82 -8.58 -6.25
N LEU A 89 -5.11 -8.27 -6.14
CA LEU A 89 -6.18 -9.02 -6.79
C LEU A 89 -6.13 -8.88 -8.31
N GLY A 90 -5.94 -7.66 -8.82
CA GLY A 90 -5.72 -7.42 -10.25
C GLY A 90 -4.48 -8.15 -10.77
N LEU A 91 -3.41 -8.18 -9.98
CA LEU A 91 -2.18 -8.90 -10.31
C LEU A 91 -2.38 -10.42 -10.31
N VAL A 92 -3.07 -11.00 -9.32
CA VAL A 92 -3.47 -12.42 -9.28
C VAL A 92 -4.21 -12.80 -10.56
N ASN A 93 -5.23 -12.01 -10.91
CA ASN A 93 -6.07 -12.28 -12.08
C ASN A 93 -5.27 -12.17 -13.38
N ALA A 94 -4.40 -11.14 -13.50
CA ALA A 94 -3.52 -10.99 -14.64
C ALA A 94 -2.55 -12.17 -14.78
N ILE A 95 -1.88 -12.59 -13.70
CA ILE A 95 -0.94 -13.72 -13.71
C ILE A 95 -1.65 -15.02 -14.12
N ARG A 96 -2.83 -15.30 -13.55
CA ARG A 96 -3.63 -16.48 -13.90
C ARG A 96 -4.15 -16.48 -15.35
N SER A 97 -4.27 -15.32 -15.98
CA SER A 97 -4.72 -15.21 -17.37
C SER A 97 -3.63 -15.54 -18.40
N ILE A 98 -2.34 -15.49 -18.03
CA ILE A 98 -1.21 -15.65 -18.95
C ILE A 98 -1.20 -17.03 -19.65
N PRO A 99 -1.37 -18.17 -18.95
CA PRO A 99 -1.42 -19.47 -19.62
C PRO A 99 -2.59 -19.59 -20.60
N TYR A 100 -3.76 -19.07 -20.26
CA TYR A 100 -4.94 -19.09 -21.15
C TYR A 100 -4.68 -18.27 -22.42
N HIS A 101 -4.18 -17.06 -22.24
CA HIS A 101 -3.82 -16.17 -23.34
C HIS A 101 -2.73 -16.75 -24.26
N ALA A 102 -1.71 -17.42 -23.70
CA ALA A 102 -0.65 -18.03 -24.49
C ALA A 102 -1.16 -19.18 -25.40
N PHE A 103 -2.31 -19.76 -25.06
CA PHE A 103 -2.99 -20.84 -25.79
C PHE A 103 -4.23 -20.31 -26.54
N ASP A 104 -4.22 -19.02 -26.89
CA ASP A 104 -5.29 -18.33 -27.63
C ASP A 104 -6.68 -18.40 -26.99
N ASN A 105 -6.73 -18.67 -25.67
CA ASN A 105 -7.95 -18.68 -24.90
C ASN A 105 -8.14 -17.34 -24.17
N HIS A 106 -9.01 -16.50 -24.74
CA HIS A 106 -9.22 -15.14 -24.26
C HIS A 106 -10.30 -14.99 -23.18
N SER A 107 -10.87 -16.10 -22.69
CA SER A 107 -11.96 -16.11 -21.69
C SER A 107 -11.61 -15.42 -20.36
N LYS A 108 -10.31 -15.37 -20.02
CA LYS A 108 -9.82 -14.80 -18.75
C LYS A 108 -8.92 -13.57 -18.94
N CYS A 109 -8.85 -13.01 -20.14
CA CYS A 109 -8.01 -11.84 -20.41
C CYS A 109 -8.54 -10.56 -19.74
N GLY A 110 -7.62 -9.72 -19.25
CA GLY A 110 -7.94 -8.42 -18.65
C GLY A 110 -7.88 -7.26 -19.66
N ALA A 111 -8.18 -6.05 -19.18
CA ALA A 111 -8.26 -4.81 -19.99
C ALA A 111 -6.94 -4.38 -20.67
N TRP A 112 -5.81 -5.03 -20.37
CA TRP A 112 -4.49 -4.72 -20.92
C TRP A 112 -4.26 -5.30 -22.33
N TYR A 113 -5.29 -5.87 -22.96
CA TYR A 113 -5.15 -6.74 -24.11
C TYR A 113 -5.85 -6.25 -25.39
N GLY A 114 -5.16 -6.39 -26.53
CA GLY A 114 -5.60 -5.90 -27.84
C GLY A 114 -6.80 -6.64 -28.44
N TYR A 115 -7.04 -7.91 -28.06
CA TYR A 115 -8.22 -8.67 -28.53
C TYR A 115 -9.54 -8.05 -28.05
N ILE A 116 -9.56 -7.42 -26.87
CA ILE A 116 -10.77 -6.71 -26.40
C ILE A 116 -11.07 -5.51 -27.31
N ALA A 117 -10.03 -4.88 -27.87
CA ALA A 117 -10.17 -3.73 -28.75
C ALA A 117 -10.53 -4.12 -30.20
N ASP A 118 -10.09 -5.29 -30.67
CA ASP A 118 -10.37 -5.79 -32.02
C ASP A 118 -10.44 -7.33 -32.01
N LYS A 119 -11.65 -7.88 -31.83
CA LYS A 119 -11.86 -9.34 -31.71
C LYS A 119 -11.68 -10.08 -33.03
N GLU A 120 -11.97 -9.42 -34.15
CA GLU A 120 -12.07 -10.06 -35.46
C GLU A 120 -10.70 -10.14 -36.16
N ASN A 121 -9.79 -9.20 -35.88
CA ASN A 121 -8.47 -9.13 -36.53
C ASN A 121 -7.29 -9.39 -35.60
N TYR A 122 -7.53 -9.72 -34.33
CA TYR A 122 -6.45 -9.95 -33.40
C TYR A 122 -5.71 -11.26 -33.72
N VAL A 123 -4.42 -11.13 -34.05
CA VAL A 123 -3.49 -12.25 -34.18
C VAL A 123 -2.29 -12.00 -33.28
N HIS A 124 -1.91 -13.02 -32.51
CA HIS A 124 -0.69 -12.98 -31.70
C HIS A 124 0.54 -12.73 -32.57
N LYS A 125 1.24 -11.61 -32.35
CA LYS A 125 2.42 -11.21 -33.14
C LYS A 125 3.60 -12.17 -33.07
N VAL A 126 3.71 -12.95 -31.99
CA VAL A 126 4.88 -13.80 -31.72
C VAL A 126 4.58 -15.26 -32.08
N ILE A 127 3.37 -15.73 -31.78
CA ILE A 127 2.93 -17.11 -32.01
C ILE A 127 1.51 -17.05 -32.57
N PRO A 128 1.34 -16.99 -33.89
CA PRO A 128 0.01 -17.02 -34.51
C PRO A 128 -0.75 -18.29 -34.08
N GLY A 129 -1.97 -18.13 -33.54
CA GLY A 129 -2.80 -19.26 -33.06
C GLY A 129 -2.46 -19.79 -31.66
N GLY A 130 -1.43 -19.27 -31.00
CA GLY A 130 -1.03 -19.72 -29.67
C GLY A 130 -0.35 -21.09 -29.63
N PHE A 131 -0.13 -21.61 -28.42
CA PHE A 131 0.37 -22.97 -28.21
C PHE A 131 -0.78 -24.00 -28.24
N GLU A 132 -0.48 -25.24 -28.63
CA GLU A 132 -1.49 -26.32 -28.74
C GLU A 132 -1.26 -27.49 -27.77
N ASP A 133 -0.09 -27.58 -27.13
CA ASP A 133 0.27 -28.72 -26.27
C ASP A 133 -0.48 -28.70 -24.91
N PRO A 134 -1.40 -29.66 -24.66
CA PRO A 134 -2.18 -29.68 -23.42
C PRO A 134 -1.35 -29.98 -22.17
N ILE A 135 -0.22 -30.68 -22.31
CA ILE A 135 0.69 -30.97 -21.19
C ILE A 135 1.40 -29.68 -20.78
N LEU A 136 1.92 -28.95 -21.76
CA LEU A 136 2.54 -27.64 -21.56
C LEU A 136 1.56 -26.66 -20.89
N PHE A 137 0.30 -26.64 -21.31
CA PHE A 137 -0.73 -25.80 -20.68
C PHE A 137 -0.87 -26.11 -19.19
N LYS A 138 -0.96 -27.39 -18.83
CA LYS A 138 -1.15 -27.83 -17.44
C LYS A 138 0.04 -27.46 -16.56
N GLU A 139 1.27 -27.66 -17.05
CA GLU A 139 2.48 -27.30 -16.31
C GLU A 139 2.66 -25.78 -16.18
N LEU A 140 2.39 -25.02 -17.24
CA LEU A 140 2.39 -23.55 -17.16
C LEU A 140 1.34 -23.06 -16.18
N LYS A 141 0.12 -23.59 -16.23
CA LYS A 141 -0.93 -23.26 -15.27
C LYS A 141 -0.47 -23.47 -13.82
N LYS A 142 0.18 -24.61 -13.52
CA LYS A 142 0.71 -24.91 -12.19
C LYS A 142 1.76 -23.89 -11.73
N ILE A 143 2.67 -23.48 -12.62
CA ILE A 143 3.70 -22.47 -12.32
C ILE A 143 3.06 -21.11 -12.07
N PHE A 144 2.17 -20.66 -12.95
CA PHE A 144 1.52 -19.36 -12.85
C PHE A 144 0.53 -19.28 -11.68
N ASP A 145 -0.13 -20.38 -11.30
CA ASP A 145 -0.96 -20.44 -10.09
C ASP A 145 -0.11 -20.26 -8.82
N LYS A 146 1.07 -20.90 -8.73
CA LYS A 146 2.01 -20.68 -7.62
C LYS A 146 2.49 -19.22 -7.56
N LEU A 147 2.80 -18.62 -8.71
CA LEU A 147 3.18 -17.21 -8.78
C LEU A 147 2.03 -16.28 -8.36
N ALA A 148 0.80 -16.60 -8.76
CA ALA A 148 -0.39 -15.85 -8.38
C ALA A 148 -0.66 -15.93 -6.88
N SER A 149 -0.47 -17.10 -6.24
CA SER A 149 -0.56 -17.23 -4.78
C SER A 149 0.44 -16.35 -4.03
N ASN A 150 1.55 -15.99 -4.68
CA ASN A 150 2.56 -15.07 -4.15
C ASN A 150 2.39 -13.62 -4.64
N ALA A 151 1.34 -13.28 -5.38
CA ALA A 151 1.14 -11.96 -6.00
C ALA A 151 1.21 -10.79 -5.00
N GLN A 152 0.81 -10.99 -3.75
CA GLN A 152 0.88 -9.98 -2.69
C GLN A 152 2.32 -9.53 -2.40
N LYS A 153 3.32 -10.42 -2.54
CA LYS A 153 4.75 -10.07 -2.42
C LYS A 153 5.17 -9.10 -3.54
N PHE A 154 4.54 -9.19 -4.71
CA PHE A 154 4.93 -8.42 -5.90
C PHE A 154 4.09 -7.16 -6.11
N SER A 155 2.84 -7.13 -5.62
CA SER A 155 1.97 -5.96 -5.74
C SER A 155 2.52 -4.74 -5.00
N ASN A 156 3.34 -4.97 -3.97
CA ASN A 156 3.91 -3.90 -3.16
C ASN A 156 5.06 -3.16 -3.89
N GLY A 157 5.54 -3.66 -5.02
CA GLY A 157 6.53 -2.98 -5.87
C GLY A 157 5.94 -1.80 -6.65
N ALA A 158 5.42 -0.78 -5.97
CA ALA A 158 5.09 0.49 -6.62
C ALA A 158 6.39 1.06 -7.23
N SER A 159 6.43 1.23 -8.56
CA SER A 159 7.65 1.65 -9.22
C SER A 159 8.06 3.05 -8.72
N SER A 160 9.21 3.15 -8.05
CA SER A 160 9.85 4.42 -7.70
C SER A 160 10.25 5.25 -8.93
N ASN A 161 10.16 4.68 -10.13
CA ASN A 161 10.58 5.26 -11.40
C ASN A 161 10.09 6.70 -11.62
N ALA A 162 8.85 7.04 -11.22
CA ALA A 162 8.32 8.39 -11.38
C ALA A 162 9.15 9.44 -10.61
N ASN A 163 9.64 9.06 -9.43
CA ASN A 163 10.37 9.95 -8.52
C ASN A 163 11.88 9.71 -8.51
N GLU A 164 12.41 8.71 -9.22
CA GLU A 164 13.84 8.42 -9.25
C GLU A 164 14.69 9.62 -9.68
N SER A 165 14.24 10.36 -10.69
CA SER A 165 14.94 11.56 -11.14
C SER A 165 14.96 12.67 -10.08
N LEU A 166 13.89 12.78 -9.27
CA LEU A 166 13.82 13.73 -8.16
C LEU A 166 14.68 13.24 -7.00
N ASN A 167 14.61 11.96 -6.65
CA ASN A 167 15.40 11.34 -5.59
C ASN A 167 16.90 11.46 -5.87
N ALA A 168 17.33 11.27 -7.11
CA ALA A 168 18.72 11.51 -7.52
C ALA A 168 19.14 12.98 -7.33
N MET A 169 18.26 13.93 -7.66
CA MET A 169 18.51 15.35 -7.46
C MET A 169 18.59 15.71 -5.97
N MET A 170 17.68 15.18 -5.15
CA MET A 170 17.65 15.35 -3.70
C MET A 170 18.95 14.78 -3.08
N ALA A 171 19.36 13.58 -3.47
CA ALA A 171 20.60 12.96 -3.04
C ALA A 171 21.85 13.75 -3.48
N SER A 172 21.80 14.45 -4.61
CA SER A 172 22.90 15.33 -5.04
C SER A 172 23.03 16.60 -4.19
N LYS A 173 21.90 17.16 -3.72
CA LYS A 173 21.87 18.39 -2.92
C LYS A 173 22.08 18.12 -1.43
N ALA A 174 21.63 16.97 -0.94
CA ALA A 174 21.81 16.48 0.41
C ALA A 174 22.39 15.05 0.35
N SER A 175 23.71 14.98 0.16
CA SER A 175 24.41 13.69 0.02
C SER A 175 24.27 12.84 1.27
N LYS A 176 24.01 11.54 1.10
CA LYS A 176 23.94 10.58 2.23
C LYS A 176 25.26 10.45 2.99
N SER A 177 26.39 10.81 2.36
CA SER A 177 27.71 10.84 3.00
C SER A 177 27.85 11.89 4.10
N ARG A 178 26.92 12.85 4.19
CA ARG A 178 26.91 13.89 5.22
C ARG A 178 25.56 13.88 5.92
N CYS A 179 25.58 13.82 7.25
CA CYS A 179 24.35 13.85 8.04
C CYS A 179 23.82 15.30 8.11
N TYR A 180 22.80 15.62 7.32
CA TYR A 180 22.06 16.89 7.41
C TYR A 180 20.77 16.75 8.24
N SER A 181 20.50 15.56 8.77
CA SER A 181 19.30 15.24 9.55
C SER A 181 19.06 16.25 10.67
N ARG A 182 17.80 16.68 10.86
CA ARG A 182 17.35 17.62 11.91
C ARG A 182 17.98 19.03 11.83
N THR A 183 18.55 19.42 10.69
CA THR A 183 19.04 20.78 10.47
C THR A 183 18.16 21.52 9.46
N ALA A 184 17.98 22.83 9.64
CA ALA A 184 17.33 23.67 8.63
C ALA A 184 18.04 23.61 7.26
N SER A 185 19.33 23.26 7.23
CA SER A 185 20.09 23.06 6.00
C SER A 185 19.51 21.96 5.11
N ALA A 186 18.96 20.88 5.70
CA ALA A 186 18.30 19.83 4.93
C ALA A 186 17.07 20.37 4.19
N ASP A 187 16.22 21.14 4.89
CA ASP A 187 15.00 21.71 4.32
C ASP A 187 15.32 22.66 3.15
N TYR A 188 16.33 23.53 3.31
CA TYR A 188 16.77 24.40 2.22
C TYR A 188 17.31 23.62 1.02
N ARG A 189 18.13 22.57 1.25
CA ARG A 189 18.69 21.75 0.16
C ARG A 189 17.61 21.01 -0.62
N PHE A 190 16.60 20.50 0.08
CA PHE A 190 15.44 19.86 -0.54
C PHE A 190 14.56 20.87 -1.28
N ALA A 191 14.30 22.05 -0.70
CA ALA A 191 13.61 23.14 -1.39
C ALA A 191 14.36 23.56 -2.67
N CYS A 192 15.70 23.63 -2.65
CA CYS A 192 16.50 23.89 -3.84
C CYS A 192 16.36 22.79 -4.90
N ALA A 193 16.31 21.51 -4.51
CA ALA A 193 16.07 20.42 -5.44
C ALA A 193 14.69 20.51 -6.09
N ILE A 194 13.65 20.87 -5.32
CA ILE A 194 12.30 21.09 -5.85
C ILE A 194 12.26 22.29 -6.81
N GLY A 195 12.89 23.41 -6.43
CA GLY A 195 13.03 24.57 -7.31
C GLY A 195 13.72 24.22 -8.62
N GLN A 196 14.86 23.53 -8.53
CA GLN A 196 15.61 23.09 -9.71
C GLN A 196 14.81 22.11 -10.58
N LYS A 197 14.00 21.23 -9.99
CA LYS A 197 13.14 20.29 -10.72
C LYS A 197 12.05 21.01 -11.51
N ASN A 198 11.42 22.02 -10.92
CA ASN A 198 10.27 22.70 -11.50
C ASN A 198 10.66 23.74 -12.55
N ILE A 199 11.66 24.57 -12.24
CA ILE A 199 12.03 25.76 -13.05
C ILE A 199 13.50 25.74 -13.50
N GLY A 200 14.21 24.62 -13.31
CA GLY A 200 15.62 24.49 -13.71
C GLY A 200 16.54 25.34 -12.83
N GLU A 201 17.76 25.63 -13.28
CA GLU A 201 18.71 26.48 -12.53
C GLU A 201 18.23 27.93 -12.35
N GLY A 202 17.15 28.34 -13.04
CA GLY A 202 16.53 29.66 -12.88
C GLY A 202 15.94 29.89 -11.48
N TYR A 203 15.72 28.85 -10.68
CA TYR A 203 15.20 29.00 -9.32
C TYR A 203 16.03 29.93 -8.43
N THR A 204 17.35 29.99 -8.63
CA THR A 204 18.21 30.91 -7.87
C THR A 204 17.95 32.37 -8.24
N GLN A 205 17.63 32.66 -9.50
CA GLN A 205 17.27 34.02 -9.93
C GLN A 205 15.93 34.45 -9.33
N GLU A 206 14.93 33.57 -9.32
CA GLU A 206 13.63 33.88 -8.69
C GLU A 206 13.77 34.12 -7.18
N ILE A 207 14.60 33.34 -6.49
CA ILE A 207 14.87 33.52 -5.06
C ILE A 207 15.56 34.86 -4.81
N SER A 208 16.58 35.21 -5.62
CA SER A 208 17.25 36.51 -5.53
C SER A 208 16.27 37.67 -5.75
N GLY A 209 15.42 37.58 -6.78
CA GLY A 209 14.39 38.58 -7.06
C GLY A 209 13.41 38.77 -5.89
N LYS A 210 12.93 37.68 -5.30
CA LYS A 210 12.06 37.72 -4.10
C LYS A 210 12.74 38.29 -2.87
N LYS A 211 14.07 38.24 -2.80
CA LYS A 211 14.87 38.84 -1.73
C LYS A 211 15.32 40.27 -2.05
N ASN A 212 14.85 40.86 -3.15
CA ASN A 212 15.26 42.16 -3.65
C ASN A 212 16.78 42.27 -3.87
N LEU A 213 17.43 41.14 -4.21
CA LEU A 213 18.84 41.07 -4.53
C LEU A 213 19.03 41.03 -6.04
N SER A 214 19.94 41.86 -6.56
CA SER A 214 20.29 41.82 -7.98
C SER A 214 21.11 40.55 -8.27
N PRO A 215 20.72 39.74 -9.26
CA PRO A 215 21.50 38.56 -9.63
C PRO A 215 22.84 38.98 -10.21
N SER A 216 23.93 38.41 -9.70
CA SER A 216 25.28 38.71 -10.19
C SER A 216 25.45 38.26 -11.65
N LYS A 217 26.30 38.97 -12.41
CA LYS A 217 26.64 38.61 -13.80
C LYS A 217 27.13 37.16 -13.92
N LEU A 218 27.90 36.69 -12.95
CA LEU A 218 28.39 35.31 -12.88
C LEU A 218 27.25 34.29 -12.71
N LEU A 219 26.26 34.60 -11.87
CA LEU A 219 25.08 33.75 -11.69
C LEU A 219 24.27 33.63 -12.99
N GLN A 220 24.05 34.76 -13.68
CA GLN A 220 23.35 34.79 -14.96
C GLN A 220 24.08 33.96 -16.03
N GLN A 221 25.41 34.07 -16.10
CA GLN A 221 26.24 33.24 -16.99
C GLN A 221 26.15 31.75 -16.63
N HIS A 222 26.19 31.40 -15.35
CA HIS A 222 26.07 30.01 -14.92
C HIS A 222 24.73 29.40 -15.36
N ILE A 223 23.63 30.12 -15.13
CA ILE A 223 22.27 29.68 -15.48
C ILE A 223 22.14 29.50 -17.00
N SER A 224 22.64 30.44 -17.80
CA SER A 224 22.56 30.34 -19.26
C SER A 224 23.32 29.12 -19.81
N VAL A 225 24.52 28.84 -19.29
CA VAL A 225 25.33 27.67 -19.66
C VAL A 225 24.61 26.37 -19.28
N LYS A 226 24.07 26.28 -18.06
CA LYS A 226 23.35 25.10 -17.59
C LYS A 226 22.07 24.85 -18.38
N GLN A 227 21.32 25.90 -18.68
CA GLN A 227 20.11 25.81 -19.48
C GLN A 227 20.41 25.33 -20.90
N LYS A 228 21.46 25.86 -21.53
CA LYS A 228 21.92 25.42 -22.86
C LYS A 228 22.31 23.93 -22.86
N LEU A 229 23.03 23.46 -21.84
CA LEU A 229 23.38 22.05 -21.69
C LEU A 229 22.15 21.15 -21.49
N LEU A 230 21.17 21.60 -20.70
CA LEU A 230 19.94 20.87 -20.43
C LEU A 230 19.10 20.72 -21.70
N LEU A 231 18.96 21.80 -22.50
CA LEU A 231 18.24 21.77 -23.78
C LEU A 231 18.91 20.81 -24.77
N LYS A 232 20.24 20.91 -24.95
CA LYS A 232 21.00 19.97 -25.79
C LYS A 232 20.83 18.51 -25.37
N ARG A 233 20.84 18.24 -24.05
CA ARG A 233 20.59 16.88 -23.54
C ARG A 233 19.17 16.39 -23.84
N ARG A 234 18.15 17.26 -23.70
CA ARG A 234 16.75 16.92 -24.02
C ARG A 234 16.58 16.57 -25.50
N GLU A 235 17.22 17.31 -26.39
CA GLU A 235 17.24 17.02 -27.83
C GLU A 235 17.95 15.70 -28.11
N LEU A 236 19.14 15.50 -27.55
CA LEU A 236 19.93 14.29 -27.72
C LEU A 236 19.19 13.03 -27.24
N ILE A 237 18.48 13.09 -26.11
CA ILE A 237 17.70 11.95 -25.57
C ILE A 237 16.57 11.53 -26.52
N LYS A 238 16.02 12.45 -27.32
CA LYS A 238 14.97 12.16 -28.30
C LYS A 238 15.52 11.44 -29.53
N THR A 239 16.80 11.61 -29.86
CA THR A 239 17.42 11.04 -31.06
C THR A 239 17.39 9.51 -31.09
N HIS A 240 17.22 8.95 -32.28
CA HIS A 240 17.25 7.50 -32.50
C HIS A 240 18.61 6.89 -32.11
N ALA A 241 19.71 7.56 -32.43
CA ALA A 241 21.06 7.12 -32.08
C ALA A 241 21.25 6.94 -30.57
N TYR A 242 20.79 7.90 -29.76
CA TYR A 242 20.85 7.80 -28.30
C TYR A 242 20.02 6.63 -27.77
N LYS A 243 18.78 6.48 -28.25
CA LYS A 243 17.90 5.36 -27.87
C LYS A 243 18.51 4.00 -28.23
N LYS A 244 19.08 3.86 -29.42
CA LYS A 244 19.80 2.66 -29.89
C LYS A 244 21.00 2.35 -28.99
N ARG A 245 21.84 3.34 -28.69
CA ARG A 245 22.99 3.19 -27.78
C ARG A 245 22.55 2.80 -26.36
N ARG A 246 21.47 3.39 -25.84
CA ARG A 246 20.89 3.04 -24.53
C ARG A 246 20.50 1.56 -24.46
N MET A 247 19.86 1.04 -25.51
CA MET A 247 19.47 -0.37 -25.59
C MET A 247 20.70 -1.29 -25.66
N GLN A 248 21.73 -0.93 -26.43
CA GLN A 248 23.00 -1.68 -26.48
C GLN A 248 23.68 -1.74 -25.10
N LEU A 249 23.79 -0.60 -24.41
CA LEU A 249 24.36 -0.54 -23.05
C LEU A 249 23.55 -1.38 -22.04
N LYS A 250 22.22 -1.42 -22.18
CA LYS A 250 21.36 -2.30 -21.36
C LYS A 250 21.70 -3.78 -21.59
N LYS A 251 21.90 -4.20 -22.84
CA LYS A 251 22.34 -5.57 -23.17
C LYS A 251 23.68 -5.90 -22.54
N PHE A 252 24.69 -5.04 -22.71
CA PHE A 252 26.02 -5.25 -22.14
C PHE A 252 26.00 -5.35 -20.60
N ARG A 253 25.27 -4.47 -19.91
CA ARG A 253 25.10 -4.55 -18.45
C ARG A 253 24.43 -5.84 -18.00
N THR A 254 23.46 -6.33 -18.77
CA THR A 254 22.77 -7.59 -18.47
C THR A 254 23.71 -8.78 -18.62
N ILE A 255 24.56 -8.79 -19.66
CA ILE A 255 25.57 -9.82 -19.88
C ILE A 255 26.58 -9.83 -18.73
N LEU A 256 27.13 -8.66 -18.37
CA LEU A 256 28.08 -8.53 -17.27
C LEU A 256 27.49 -9.00 -15.95
N ARG A 257 26.22 -8.66 -15.67
CA ARG A 257 25.52 -9.11 -14.47
C ARG A 257 25.41 -10.64 -14.44
N ARG A 258 24.99 -11.27 -15.54
CA ARG A 258 24.91 -12.75 -15.64
C ARG A 258 26.28 -13.42 -15.44
N GLN A 259 27.34 -12.87 -16.02
CA GLN A 259 28.69 -13.39 -15.82
C GLN A 259 29.10 -13.33 -14.35
N LYS A 260 28.76 -12.23 -13.66
CA LYS A 260 29.05 -12.05 -12.25
C LYS A 260 28.22 -12.98 -11.36
N GLU A 261 26.92 -13.10 -11.63
CA GLU A 261 26.01 -14.06 -10.98
C GLU A 261 26.54 -15.50 -11.12
N ASN A 262 27.03 -15.88 -12.30
CA ASN A 262 27.64 -17.19 -12.54
C ASN A 262 28.95 -17.40 -11.76
N GLN A 263 29.77 -16.36 -11.61
CA GLN A 263 31.02 -16.41 -10.82
C GLN A 263 30.75 -16.47 -9.32
N GLU A 264 29.73 -15.77 -8.83
CA GLU A 264 29.37 -15.67 -7.41
C GLU A 264 28.58 -16.90 -6.88
N GLY A 265 28.11 -17.79 -7.76
CA GLY A 265 27.48 -19.07 -7.40
C GLY A 265 26.06 -18.94 -6.80
N VAL A 266 25.61 -19.95 -6.03
CA VAL A 266 24.23 -20.09 -5.49
C VAL A 266 23.82 -18.93 -4.55
N ILE A 267 24.75 -18.04 -4.19
CA ILE A 267 24.51 -16.82 -3.39
C ILE A 267 23.45 -15.90 -4.05
N TYR A 268 23.33 -15.95 -5.38
CA TYR A 268 22.35 -15.20 -6.16
C TYR A 268 21.55 -16.11 -7.09
N GLN A 269 20.91 -17.14 -6.58
CA GLN A 269 19.94 -17.85 -7.40
C GLN A 269 18.72 -16.93 -7.63
N SER A 270 18.51 -16.56 -8.89
CA SER A 270 17.34 -15.78 -9.29
C SER A 270 16.09 -16.56 -8.89
N ASN A 271 15.08 -15.87 -8.34
CA ASN A 271 13.78 -16.45 -8.00
C ASN A 271 13.73 -17.33 -6.73
N CYS A 272 14.75 -17.32 -5.86
CA CYS A 272 14.75 -18.07 -4.59
C CYS A 272 13.60 -17.74 -3.61
N ALA A 273 12.87 -16.64 -3.81
CA ALA A 273 11.69 -16.28 -3.02
C ALA A 273 10.38 -16.32 -3.82
N LEU A 274 10.44 -16.58 -5.13
CA LEU A 274 9.29 -16.54 -6.05
C LEU A 274 8.41 -17.78 -5.93
N LEU A 275 9.00 -18.94 -5.65
CA LEU A 275 8.31 -20.24 -5.64
C LEU A 275 8.35 -20.96 -4.29
N THR A 276 9.05 -20.40 -3.31
CA THR A 276 9.61 -21.18 -2.19
C THR A 276 8.90 -21.00 -0.86
N GLU A 277 7.63 -20.58 -0.89
CA GLU A 277 6.59 -20.76 0.16
C GLU A 277 5.50 -19.68 -0.04
N PRO A 278 4.21 -20.03 0.15
CA PRO A 278 3.10 -19.09 0.02
C PRO A 278 3.25 -17.95 1.03
N ALA A 279 2.81 -16.74 0.67
CA ALA A 279 2.83 -15.57 1.56
C ALA A 279 1.96 -15.73 2.81
N ILE A 280 1.08 -16.72 2.80
CA ILE A 280 0.17 -17.12 3.87
C ILE A 280 0.40 -18.62 4.02
N PRO A 281 0.77 -19.14 5.21
CA PRO A 281 0.75 -20.58 5.43
C PRO A 281 -0.63 -21.10 5.01
N GLU A 282 -0.68 -22.13 4.17
CA GLU A 282 -1.93 -22.85 3.97
C GLU A 282 -2.37 -23.28 5.37
N LYS A 283 -3.55 -22.80 5.82
CA LYS A 283 -4.21 -23.44 6.94
C LYS A 283 -4.41 -24.87 6.47
N GLU A 284 -3.58 -25.79 6.98
CA GLU A 284 -3.95 -27.19 7.00
C GLU A 284 -5.38 -27.23 7.51
N THR A 285 -6.20 -27.98 6.78
CA THR A 285 -7.55 -28.26 7.20
C THR A 285 -7.43 -29.13 8.44
N CYS A 286 -7.30 -28.49 9.61
CA CYS A 286 -7.59 -29.12 10.88
C CYS A 286 -9.10 -29.30 10.90
N GLU A 287 -9.50 -30.53 10.64
CA GLU A 287 -10.72 -31.08 11.20
C GLU A 287 -10.75 -30.73 12.69
N ASN A 288 -11.88 -30.15 13.12
CA ASN A 288 -12.34 -30.01 14.49
C ASN A 288 -11.24 -30.02 15.56
N ASP A 289 -10.81 -28.84 15.99
CA ASP A 289 -10.65 -28.59 17.41
C ASP A 289 -10.89 -27.11 17.66
N ALA A 290 -11.89 -26.86 18.49
CA ALA A 290 -12.22 -25.56 19.02
C ALA A 290 -11.12 -25.17 20.00
N ASP A 291 -10.25 -24.25 19.61
CA ASP A 291 -9.42 -23.48 20.54
C ASP A 291 -8.96 -22.18 19.86
N SER A 292 -9.82 -21.16 19.96
CA SER A 292 -9.45 -19.76 19.74
C SER A 292 -9.94 -18.93 20.93
N GLU A 293 -9.72 -19.42 22.14
CA GLU A 293 -10.22 -18.80 23.38
C GLU A 293 -9.21 -17.89 24.09
N GLU A 294 -7.95 -17.76 23.66
CA GLU A 294 -6.95 -17.06 24.48
C GLU A 294 -7.00 -15.51 24.44
N ASP A 295 -7.62 -14.86 23.44
CA ASP A 295 -7.73 -13.38 23.38
C ASP A 295 -9.14 -12.84 23.72
N THR A 296 -10.12 -13.72 23.92
CA THR A 296 -11.53 -13.33 24.13
C THR A 296 -11.93 -13.16 25.59
N GLU A 297 -11.12 -13.64 26.54
CA GLU A 297 -11.50 -13.67 27.96
C GLU A 297 -11.42 -12.30 28.66
N PHE A 298 -10.64 -11.33 28.12
CA PHE A 298 -10.34 -10.08 28.83
C PHE A 298 -11.01 -8.81 28.28
N THR A 299 -11.69 -8.85 27.13
CA THR A 299 -12.26 -7.63 26.50
C THR A 299 -13.79 -7.61 26.54
N TYR A 300 -14.37 -6.77 27.41
CA TYR A 300 -15.83 -6.61 27.52
C TYR A 300 -16.47 -5.98 26.26
N GLY A 301 -15.86 -4.94 25.69
CA GLY A 301 -16.42 -4.22 24.54
C GLY A 301 -15.70 -2.93 24.18
N PHE A 302 -16.23 -2.20 23.20
CA PHE A 302 -15.65 -0.97 22.68
C PHE A 302 -16.56 0.23 22.94
N ILE A 303 -15.98 1.39 23.24
CA ILE A 303 -16.74 2.59 23.51
C ILE A 303 -16.18 3.84 22.83
N ASP A 304 -17.08 4.62 22.24
CA ASP A 304 -16.82 6.00 21.82
C ASP A 304 -16.91 6.93 23.03
N THR A 305 -15.79 7.08 23.76
CA THR A 305 -15.69 7.90 24.98
C THR A 305 -16.06 9.36 24.74
N LEU A 306 -15.92 9.86 23.51
CA LEU A 306 -16.27 11.23 23.17
C LEU A 306 -17.78 11.50 23.34
N LYS A 307 -18.65 10.51 23.07
CA LYS A 307 -20.09 10.66 23.28
C LYS A 307 -20.42 10.88 24.76
N ILE A 308 -19.74 10.17 25.66
CA ILE A 308 -19.91 10.35 27.11
C ILE A 308 -19.36 11.70 27.55
N ILE A 309 -18.13 12.02 27.14
CA ILE A 309 -17.47 13.28 27.50
C ILE A 309 -18.33 14.47 27.06
N ARG A 310 -18.96 14.42 25.89
CA ARG A 310 -19.90 15.45 25.42
C ARG A 310 -21.17 15.56 26.26
N LYS A 311 -21.71 14.44 26.76
CA LYS A 311 -22.87 14.45 27.67
C LYS A 311 -22.51 15.12 29.00
N VAL A 312 -21.30 14.87 29.51
CA VAL A 312 -20.84 15.41 30.80
C VAL A 312 -20.42 16.88 30.68
N THR A 313 -19.70 17.25 29.63
CA THR A 313 -19.09 18.58 29.49
C THR A 313 -19.94 19.59 28.71
N GLY A 314 -20.96 19.13 27.98
CA GLY A 314 -21.79 19.97 27.10
C GLY A 314 -21.07 20.56 25.88
N LYS A 315 -19.76 20.31 25.71
CA LYS A 315 -18.93 20.88 24.63
C LYS A 315 -19.27 20.23 23.28
N LYS A 316 -19.49 21.06 22.25
CA LYS A 316 -19.84 20.61 20.89
C LYS A 316 -19.00 21.24 19.78
N THR A 317 -18.07 22.16 20.12
CA THR A 317 -17.30 22.90 19.12
C THR A 317 -16.15 22.08 18.52
N LYS A 318 -15.86 22.31 17.24
CA LYS A 318 -14.79 21.62 16.50
C LYS A 318 -13.43 22.07 17.08
N GLY A 319 -12.62 21.14 17.58
CA GLY A 319 -11.33 21.41 18.22
C GLY A 319 -11.32 21.29 19.75
N SER A 320 -12.41 21.66 20.45
CA SER A 320 -12.53 21.50 21.92
C SER A 320 -12.80 20.06 22.37
N CYS A 321 -13.20 19.23 21.41
CA CYS A 321 -13.55 17.81 21.59
C CYS A 321 -12.41 16.86 21.19
N THR A 322 -11.23 17.36 20.82
CA THR A 322 -10.05 16.50 20.57
C THR A 322 -9.41 16.14 21.91
N ILE A 323 -8.62 15.06 21.96
CA ILE A 323 -7.87 14.68 23.19
C ILE A 323 -7.03 15.87 23.68
N SER A 324 -6.32 16.55 22.78
CA SER A 324 -5.54 17.74 23.12
C SER A 324 -6.39 18.90 23.61
N GLY A 325 -7.53 19.18 22.96
CA GLY A 325 -8.42 20.28 23.37
C GLY A 325 -9.14 20.01 24.69
N LEU A 326 -9.44 18.75 24.98
CA LEU A 326 -9.97 18.32 26.28
C LEU A 326 -8.91 18.44 27.37
N ALA A 327 -7.68 18.00 27.09
CA ALA A 327 -6.54 18.12 27.99
C ALA A 327 -6.23 19.59 28.33
N ASP A 328 -6.20 20.47 27.33
CA ASP A 328 -6.01 21.92 27.53
C ASP A 328 -7.08 22.52 28.45
N SER A 329 -8.32 22.08 28.28
CA SER A 329 -9.42 22.61 29.09
C SER A 329 -9.48 22.10 30.53
N LEU A 330 -8.68 21.09 30.83
CA LEU A 330 -8.57 20.46 32.16
C LEU A 330 -7.17 20.65 32.75
N ASP A 331 -6.34 21.50 32.12
CA ASP A 331 -4.95 21.76 32.50
C ASP A 331 -4.09 20.48 32.64
N ILE A 332 -4.32 19.52 31.74
CA ILE A 332 -3.60 18.24 31.72
C ILE A 332 -2.37 18.38 30.81
N PRO A 333 -1.15 18.07 31.31
CA PRO A 333 0.06 18.12 30.50
C PRO A 333 -0.01 17.20 29.27
N LYS A 334 0.32 17.76 28.10
CA LYS A 334 0.26 17.09 26.79
C LYS A 334 1.64 16.65 26.26
N ALA A 335 2.58 16.31 27.15
CA ALA A 335 3.91 15.88 26.71
C ALA A 335 3.77 14.69 25.75
N GLU A 336 4.26 14.86 24.52
CA GLU A 336 4.22 13.83 23.46
C GLU A 336 2.82 13.30 23.11
N ALA A 337 1.80 14.18 23.04
CA ALA A 337 0.53 13.84 22.38
C ALA A 337 0.80 13.31 20.95
N HIS A 338 -0.05 12.39 20.46
CA HIS A 338 0.16 11.57 19.25
C HIS A 338 1.01 10.29 19.43
N ASN A 339 1.35 9.93 20.68
CA ASN A 339 1.81 8.60 21.06
C ASN A 339 0.64 7.83 21.69
N VAL A 340 0.30 6.62 21.22
CA VAL A 340 -0.85 5.84 21.70
C VAL A 340 -0.85 5.64 23.21
N ILE A 341 0.32 5.36 23.82
CA ILE A 341 0.43 5.15 25.27
C ILE A 341 0.11 6.45 26.01
N ASN A 342 0.66 7.56 25.53
CA ASN A 342 0.43 8.88 26.13
C ASN A 342 -1.00 9.36 25.87
N ASP A 343 -1.58 9.10 24.70
CA ASP A 343 -2.96 9.45 24.37
C ASP A 343 -3.93 8.65 25.23
N CYS A 344 -3.65 7.36 25.49
CA CYS A 344 -4.38 6.55 26.46
C CYS A 344 -4.25 7.10 27.89
N ALA A 345 -3.04 7.50 28.30
CA ALA A 345 -2.80 8.09 29.62
C ALA A 345 -3.50 9.46 29.78
N ILE A 346 -3.47 10.30 28.75
CA ILE A 346 -4.17 11.59 28.70
C ILE A 346 -5.68 11.34 28.74
N LEU A 347 -6.20 10.41 27.94
CA LEU A 347 -7.62 10.05 27.96
C LEU A 347 -8.04 9.54 29.35
N HIS A 348 -7.24 8.69 29.99
CA HIS A 348 -7.49 8.22 31.35
C HIS A 348 -7.54 9.39 32.35
N LYS A 349 -6.57 10.30 32.29
CA LYS A 349 -6.56 11.53 33.12
C LYS A 349 -7.76 12.44 32.85
N ILE A 350 -8.23 12.54 31.61
CA ILE A 350 -9.44 13.28 31.24
C ILE A 350 -10.66 12.62 31.89
N LEU A 351 -10.81 11.30 31.77
CA LEU A 351 -11.92 10.56 32.35
C LEU A 351 -11.96 10.70 33.88
N LEU A 352 -10.80 10.64 34.54
CA LEU A 352 -10.67 10.86 35.98
C LEU A 352 -11.06 12.28 36.40
N ASN A 353 -10.53 13.30 35.72
CA ASN A 353 -10.86 14.71 36.02
C ASN A 353 -12.35 15.02 35.79
N LEU A 354 -12.96 14.41 34.78
CA LEU A 354 -14.39 14.51 34.51
C LEU A 354 -15.26 13.61 35.40
N LYS A 355 -14.65 12.87 36.33
CA LYS A 355 -15.32 11.95 37.26
C LYS A 355 -16.21 10.92 36.55
N ILE A 356 -15.80 10.47 35.36
CA ILE A 356 -16.50 9.43 34.61
C ILE A 356 -16.09 8.07 35.18
N SER A 357 -17.03 7.38 35.83
CA SER A 357 -16.75 6.08 36.45
C SER A 357 -16.70 4.94 35.44
N SER A 358 -15.98 3.87 35.78
CA SER A 358 -15.88 2.66 34.95
C SER A 358 -17.25 2.03 34.65
N SER A 359 -18.20 2.09 35.60
CA SER A 359 -19.56 1.60 35.39
C SER A 359 -20.30 2.33 34.25
N VAL A 360 -20.09 3.64 34.11
CA VAL A 360 -20.69 4.44 33.03
C VAL A 360 -20.08 4.08 31.68
N LEU A 361 -18.78 3.77 31.65
CA LEU A 361 -18.10 3.31 30.45
C LEU A 361 -18.59 1.93 30.02
N ILE A 362 -18.66 0.97 30.97
CA ILE A 362 -19.11 -0.40 30.70
C ILE A 362 -20.56 -0.42 30.19
N ASN A 363 -21.47 0.30 30.84
CA ASN A 363 -22.88 0.36 30.43
C ASN A 363 -23.14 1.05 29.09
N SER A 364 -22.15 1.80 28.58
CA SER A 364 -22.26 2.52 27.31
C SER A 364 -21.40 1.89 26.20
N ALA A 365 -20.68 0.80 26.50
CA ALA A 365 -19.84 0.10 25.55
C ALA A 365 -20.67 -0.83 24.66
N THR A 366 -20.31 -0.91 23.39
CA THR A 366 -20.80 -1.95 22.49
C THR A 366 -20.07 -3.25 22.81
N PRO A 367 -20.77 -4.37 23.11
CA PRO A 367 -20.13 -5.65 23.37
C PRO A 367 -19.22 -6.08 22.22
N PHE A 368 -18.13 -6.76 22.54
CA PHE A 368 -17.13 -7.19 21.56
C PHE A 368 -17.75 -7.91 20.35
N LEU A 369 -18.62 -8.90 20.61
CA LEU A 369 -19.26 -9.70 19.55
C LEU A 369 -20.10 -8.85 18.58
N GLU A 370 -20.82 -7.84 19.09
CA GLU A 370 -21.64 -6.96 18.25
C GLU A 370 -20.75 -5.99 17.45
N GLN A 371 -19.69 -5.48 18.06
CA GLN A 371 -18.74 -4.61 17.40
C GLN A 371 -17.95 -5.33 16.30
N SER A 372 -17.56 -6.59 16.52
CA SER A 372 -16.88 -7.44 15.54
C SER A 372 -17.75 -7.67 14.30
N LYS A 373 -19.04 -7.98 14.48
CA LYS A 373 -20.01 -8.06 13.37
C LYS A 373 -20.08 -6.76 12.58
N SER A 374 -20.06 -5.61 13.26
CA SER A 374 -20.04 -4.31 12.58
C SER A 374 -18.76 -4.09 11.75
N TRP A 375 -17.61 -4.60 12.20
CA TRP A 375 -16.35 -4.49 11.46
C TRP A 375 -16.33 -5.41 10.24
N GLU A 376 -16.77 -6.65 10.38
CA GLU A 376 -16.92 -7.58 9.26
C GLU A 376 -17.88 -7.02 8.20
N LEU A 377 -19.00 -6.45 8.63
CA LEU A 377 -19.94 -5.76 7.74
C LEU A 377 -19.29 -4.56 7.05
N ALA A 378 -18.45 -3.78 7.75
CA ALA A 378 -17.74 -2.65 7.16
C ALA A 378 -16.71 -3.08 6.11
N VAL A 379 -15.97 -4.17 6.36
CA VAL A 379 -15.04 -4.78 5.39
C VAL A 379 -15.79 -5.27 4.16
N THR A 380 -16.88 -6.01 4.36
CA THR A 380 -17.73 -6.53 3.28
C THR A 380 -18.36 -5.41 2.46
N THR A 381 -18.87 -4.37 3.13
CA THR A 381 -19.41 -3.17 2.50
C THR A 381 -18.35 -2.48 1.64
N LYS A 382 -17.11 -2.36 2.13
CA LYS A 382 -16.01 -1.74 1.35
C LYS A 382 -15.74 -2.53 0.06
N ASN A 383 -15.71 -3.86 0.16
CA ASN A 383 -15.55 -4.75 -1.00
C ASN A 383 -16.71 -4.59 -2.00
N ASN A 384 -17.95 -4.56 -1.50
CA ASN A 384 -19.14 -4.38 -2.33
C ASN A 384 -19.17 -3.00 -3.04
N ILE A 385 -18.68 -1.94 -2.39
CA ILE A 385 -18.59 -0.60 -3.01
C ILE A 385 -17.71 -0.62 -4.26
N TYR A 386 -16.58 -1.36 -4.24
CA TYR A 386 -15.72 -1.47 -5.42
C TYR A 386 -16.46 -2.08 -6.61
N SER A 387 -17.33 -3.08 -6.35
CA SER A 387 -18.15 -3.67 -7.40
C SER A 387 -19.08 -2.65 -8.06
N LEU A 388 -19.56 -1.64 -7.31
CA LEU A 388 -20.52 -0.62 -7.77
C LEU A 388 -19.86 0.63 -8.38
N LEU A 389 -18.53 0.67 -8.50
CA LEU A 389 -17.81 1.78 -9.15
C LEU A 389 -18.29 2.10 -10.58
N PRO A 390 -18.70 1.13 -11.42
CA PRO A 390 -19.24 1.40 -12.75
C PRO A 390 -20.45 2.34 -12.75
N LEU A 391 -21.25 2.39 -11.67
CA LEU A 391 -22.40 3.30 -11.56
C LEU A 391 -21.98 4.76 -11.36
N LYS A 392 -21.38 5.37 -12.40
CA LYS A 392 -20.75 6.70 -12.37
C LYS A 392 -21.74 7.83 -12.08
N SER A 393 -22.99 7.72 -12.50
CA SER A 393 -24.02 8.74 -12.25
C SER A 393 -24.73 8.58 -10.89
N VAL A 394 -24.32 7.59 -10.09
CA VAL A 394 -24.83 7.33 -8.75
C VAL A 394 -23.84 7.83 -7.69
N SER A 395 -24.35 8.57 -6.69
CA SER A 395 -23.52 9.15 -5.62
C SER A 395 -22.82 8.09 -4.77
N LEU A 396 -21.70 8.46 -4.14
CA LEU A 396 -20.99 7.59 -3.20
C LEU A 396 -21.91 7.12 -2.04
N SER A 397 -22.71 8.02 -1.48
CA SER A 397 -23.64 7.69 -0.40
C SER A 397 -24.66 6.64 -0.85
N THR A 398 -25.21 6.77 -2.05
CA THR A 398 -26.16 5.78 -2.60
C THR A 398 -25.48 4.43 -2.84
N ARG A 399 -24.24 4.41 -3.34
CA ARG A 399 -23.46 3.17 -3.51
C ARG A 399 -23.13 2.51 -2.18
N GLN A 400 -22.86 3.28 -1.13
CA GLN A 400 -22.67 2.76 0.22
C GLN A 400 -23.94 2.07 0.76
N LYS A 401 -25.13 2.65 0.53
CA LYS A 401 -26.40 2.04 0.93
C LYS A 401 -26.65 0.70 0.24
N LEU A 402 -26.40 0.63 -1.07
CA LEU A 402 -26.50 -0.61 -1.85
C LEU A 402 -25.50 -1.66 -1.35
N ALA A 403 -24.25 -1.26 -1.13
CA ALA A 403 -23.19 -2.15 -0.67
C ALA A 403 -23.44 -2.73 0.73
N ARG A 404 -24.01 -1.93 1.65
CA ARG A 404 -24.45 -2.40 2.99
C ARG A 404 -25.58 -3.41 2.91
N ALA A 405 -26.48 -3.25 1.93
CA ALA A 405 -27.55 -4.19 1.64
C ALA A 405 -27.04 -5.46 0.89
N GLY A 406 -25.72 -5.62 0.74
CA GLY A 406 -25.12 -6.74 0.01
C GLY A 406 -25.32 -6.67 -1.51
N ILE A 407 -25.82 -5.56 -2.06
CA ILE A 407 -26.11 -5.42 -3.49
C ILE A 407 -24.81 -5.08 -4.23
N THR A 408 -24.43 -5.96 -5.17
CA THR A 408 -23.25 -5.82 -6.03
C THR A 408 -23.65 -5.71 -7.51
N MET A 409 -22.72 -5.35 -8.39
CA MET A 409 -22.99 -5.36 -9.84
C MET A 409 -23.39 -6.74 -10.37
N SER A 410 -22.86 -7.83 -9.80
CA SER A 410 -23.23 -9.19 -10.18
C SER A 410 -24.71 -9.49 -9.86
N ILE A 411 -25.18 -9.06 -8.68
CA ILE A 411 -26.58 -9.22 -8.28
C ILE A 411 -27.48 -8.37 -9.17
N LEU A 412 -27.09 -7.12 -9.46
CA LEU A 412 -27.84 -6.26 -10.38
C LEU A 412 -27.93 -6.87 -11.79
N ASN A 413 -26.84 -7.45 -12.31
CA ASN A 413 -26.83 -8.18 -13.58
C ASN A 413 -27.77 -9.39 -13.55
N SER A 414 -27.75 -10.21 -12.48
CA SER A 414 -28.60 -11.40 -12.37
C SER A 414 -30.10 -11.08 -12.28
N LYS A 415 -30.45 -9.86 -11.87
CA LYS A 415 -31.83 -9.41 -11.67
C LYS A 415 -32.31 -8.47 -12.77
N TYR A 416 -31.47 -8.16 -13.75
CA TYR A 416 -31.84 -7.33 -14.88
C TYR A 416 -32.36 -8.18 -16.03
N ASP A 417 -33.58 -7.86 -16.47
CA ASP A 417 -34.14 -8.40 -17.71
C ASP A 417 -33.98 -7.36 -18.84
N PRO A 418 -33.26 -7.68 -19.95
CA PRO A 418 -33.13 -6.79 -21.10
C PRO A 418 -34.46 -6.42 -21.77
N LEU A 419 -35.50 -7.23 -21.58
CA LEU A 419 -36.84 -7.03 -22.15
C LEU A 419 -37.77 -6.25 -21.21
N ASP A 420 -37.44 -6.14 -19.91
CA ASP A 420 -38.23 -5.39 -18.92
C ASP A 420 -37.37 -4.58 -17.93
N ASP A 421 -37.29 -3.28 -18.19
CA ASP A 421 -36.67 -2.25 -17.34
C ASP A 421 -37.26 -2.12 -15.93
N LYS A 422 -38.43 -2.72 -15.68
CA LYS A 422 -39.09 -2.67 -14.37
C LYS A 422 -38.52 -3.72 -13.42
N SER A 423 -37.91 -4.80 -13.92
CA SER A 423 -37.30 -5.88 -13.11
C SER A 423 -36.36 -5.35 -12.01
N LEU A 424 -35.37 -4.53 -12.37
CA LEU A 424 -34.44 -3.89 -11.44
C LEU A 424 -35.13 -2.93 -10.46
N LYS A 425 -36.16 -2.22 -10.91
CA LYS A 425 -36.92 -1.30 -10.04
C LYS A 425 -37.69 -2.10 -8.99
N ILE A 426 -38.36 -3.17 -9.41
CA ILE A 426 -39.13 -4.07 -8.54
C ILE A 426 -38.20 -4.67 -7.48
N PHE A 427 -37.04 -5.20 -7.87
CA PHE A 427 -36.04 -5.74 -6.96
C PHE A 427 -35.59 -4.71 -5.90
N LEU A 428 -35.25 -3.48 -6.32
CA LEU A 428 -34.83 -2.43 -5.38
C LEU A 428 -35.97 -1.98 -4.46
N PHE A 429 -37.21 -1.91 -4.97
CA PHE A 429 -38.37 -1.59 -4.13
C PHE A 429 -38.70 -2.69 -3.13
N GLU A 430 -38.54 -3.96 -3.51
CA GLU A 430 -38.73 -5.10 -2.62
C GLU A 430 -37.73 -5.07 -1.47
N LYS A 431 -36.44 -4.85 -1.75
CA LYS A 431 -35.40 -4.70 -0.72
C LYS A 431 -35.64 -3.51 0.22
N ILE A 432 -36.22 -2.42 -0.28
CA ILE A 432 -36.64 -1.29 0.56
C ILE A 432 -37.83 -1.69 1.44
N LYS A 433 -38.80 -2.45 0.90
CA LYS A 433 -39.98 -2.93 1.63
C LYS A 433 -39.62 -3.92 2.74
N THR A 434 -38.65 -4.81 2.51
CA THR A 434 -38.15 -5.76 3.52
C THR A 434 -37.18 -5.13 4.53
N LYS A 435 -36.90 -3.82 4.42
CA LYS A 435 -35.92 -3.07 5.24
C LYS A 435 -34.47 -3.56 5.10
N GLU A 436 -34.17 -4.37 4.09
CA GLU A 436 -32.81 -4.79 3.77
C GLU A 436 -32.01 -3.69 3.06
N LEU A 437 -32.70 -2.74 2.42
CA LEU A 437 -32.12 -1.54 1.81
C LEU A 437 -32.72 -0.28 2.45
N GLU A 438 -31.85 0.64 2.87
CA GLU A 438 -32.26 1.95 3.35
C GLU A 438 -33.14 2.69 2.31
N SER A 439 -34.08 3.50 2.79
CA SER A 439 -34.95 4.33 1.96
C SER A 439 -34.17 5.11 0.88
N LEU A 440 -34.61 4.95 -0.37
CA LEU A 440 -34.14 5.67 -1.55
C LEU A 440 -35.30 6.41 -2.22
N GLN A 441 -35.05 7.63 -2.69
CA GLN A 441 -36.03 8.37 -3.47
C GLN A 441 -36.26 7.69 -4.84
N LYS A 442 -37.48 7.79 -5.36
CA LYS A 442 -37.84 7.23 -6.69
C LYS A 442 -36.93 7.76 -7.81
N THR A 443 -36.48 9.01 -7.71
CA THR A 443 -35.52 9.65 -8.63
C THR A 443 -34.15 9.00 -8.57
N THR A 444 -33.69 8.61 -7.38
CA THR A 444 -32.42 7.89 -7.17
C THR A 444 -32.47 6.49 -7.76
N ILE A 445 -33.58 5.77 -7.60
CA ILE A 445 -33.78 4.44 -8.21
C ILE A 445 -33.73 4.54 -9.74
N LYS A 446 -34.38 5.55 -10.34
CA LYS A 446 -34.29 5.81 -11.79
C LYS A 446 -32.85 6.09 -12.23
N LYS A 447 -32.07 6.86 -11.46
CA LYS A 447 -30.65 7.11 -11.75
C LYS A 447 -29.80 5.84 -11.68
N ILE A 448 -30.06 4.96 -10.72
CA ILE A 448 -29.36 3.66 -10.60
C ILE A 448 -29.61 2.82 -11.85
N VAL A 449 -30.88 2.65 -12.25
CA VAL A 449 -31.24 1.86 -13.45
C VAL A 449 -30.66 2.47 -14.72
N LYS A 450 -30.71 3.80 -14.86
CA LYS A 450 -30.11 4.51 -16.00
C LYS A 450 -28.59 4.30 -16.06
N SER A 451 -27.90 4.52 -14.94
CA SER A 451 -26.45 4.33 -14.85
C SER A 451 -26.04 2.90 -15.14
N PHE A 452 -26.86 1.94 -14.74
CA PHE A 452 -26.59 0.52 -14.96
C PHE A 452 -26.68 0.17 -16.45
N LYS A 453 -27.71 0.66 -17.15
CA LYS A 453 -27.86 0.50 -18.61
C LYS A 453 -26.70 1.12 -19.39
N GLU A 454 -26.26 2.31 -18.99
CA GLU A 454 -25.11 3.00 -19.59
C GLU A 454 -23.78 2.23 -19.44
N ASN A 455 -23.72 1.18 -18.60
CA ASN A 455 -22.55 0.30 -18.47
C ASN A 455 -22.71 -1.05 -19.19
N LEU A 456 -23.91 -1.38 -19.69
CA LEU A 456 -24.17 -2.60 -20.47
C LEU A 456 -23.96 -2.38 -21.98
N LEU A 457 -24.05 -1.12 -22.42
CA LEU A 457 -23.61 -0.62 -23.72
C LEU A 457 -22.15 -0.19 -23.64
#